data_AF-A0A954N6B4-F1
#
_entry.id   AF-A0A954N6B4-F1
#
_cell.length_a   1.000
_cell.length_b   1.000
_cell.length_c   1.000
_cell.angle_alpha   90.00
_cell.angle_beta   90.00
_cell.angle_gamma   90.00
#
_symmetry.space_group_name_H-M   'P 1'
#
loop_
_entity.id
_entity.type
_entity.pdbx_description
1 polymer ?
#
loop_
_entity_poly.entity_id
_entity_poly.type
_entity_poly.pdbx_seq_one_letter_code
_entity_poly.pdbx_strand_id
1 'polypeptide(L)'
;MTTRFFAILLLAIGLAVSLIYSQQRREPLKVSGFIEADDIRVGSRIGGRVKAVKFEEGSVVNPGDVLLELDPFDLLEQHQQARAVLAQRE
;
A
#
# COMPACT_ATOMS: atom_id res chain seq x y z
N MET A 1 -52.66 19.31 -45.04
CA MET A 1 -52.64 19.79 -43.63
C MET A 1 -52.18 18.71 -42.66
N THR A 2 -52.62 17.46 -42.86
CA THR A 2 -52.23 16.26 -42.08
C THR A 2 -50.74 15.91 -42.13
N THR A 3 -50.10 15.96 -43.31
CA THR A 3 -48.65 15.65 -43.46
C THR A 3 -47.73 16.56 -42.65
N ARG A 4 -48.04 17.87 -42.60
CA ARG A 4 -47.29 18.84 -41.77
C ARG A 4 -47.48 18.58 -40.28
N PHE A 5 -48.68 18.18 -39.87
CA PHE A 5 -48.97 17.80 -38.48
C PHE A 5 -48.21 16.54 -38.05
N PHE A 6 -48.17 15.50 -38.88
CA PHE A 6 -47.38 14.29 -38.62
C PHE A 6 -45.87 14.58 -38.54
N ALA A 7 -45.34 15.46 -39.40
CA ALA A 7 -43.93 15.85 -39.35
C ALA A 7 -43.58 16.59 -38.04
N ILE A 8 -44.45 17.50 -37.58
CA ILE A 8 -44.26 18.21 -36.31
C ILE A 8 -44.36 17.24 -35.13
N LEU A 9 -45.28 16.28 -35.17
CA LEU A 9 -45.44 15.27 -34.13
C LEU A 9 -44.20 14.38 -34.02
N LEU A 10 -43.65 13.92 -35.14
CA LEU A 10 -42.41 13.13 -35.15
C LEU A 10 -41.21 13.94 -34.62
N LEU A 11 -41.11 15.21 -34.99
CA LEU A 11 -40.07 16.11 -34.47
C LEU A 11 -40.19 16.29 -32.95
N ALA A 12 -41.41 16.49 -32.44
CA ALA A 12 -41.69 16.62 -31.02
C ALA A 12 -41.35 15.35 -30.24
N ILE A 13 -41.68 14.17 -30.78
CA ILE A 13 -41.33 12.88 -30.18
C ILE A 13 -39.81 12.69 -30.17
N GLY A 14 -39.13 12.97 -31.28
CA GLY A 14 -37.67 12.88 -31.35
C GLY A 14 -36.98 13.80 -30.33
N LEU A 15 -37.50 15.01 -30.17
CA LEU A 15 -37.00 15.97 -29.17
C LEU A 15 -37.25 15.46 -27.73
N ALA A 16 -38.45 14.94 -27.46
CA ALA A 16 -38.79 14.40 -26.14
C ALA A 16 -37.90 13.20 -25.77
N VAL A 17 -37.67 12.27 -26.69
CA VAL A 17 -36.78 11.12 -26.48
C VAL A 17 -35.34 11.58 -26.23
N SER A 18 -34.85 12.55 -27.01
CA SER A 18 -33.51 13.12 -26.82
C SER A 18 -33.33 13.75 -25.43
N LEU A 19 -34.33 14.49 -24.95
CA LEU A 19 -34.31 15.13 -23.63
C LEU A 19 -34.35 14.11 -22.48
N ILE A 20 -35.14 13.04 -22.62
CA ILE A 20 -35.21 11.97 -21.61
C ILE A 20 -33.87 11.23 -21.54
N TYR A 21 -33.27 10.91 -22.69
CA TYR A 21 -31.97 10.22 -22.76
C TYR A 21 -30.84 11.08 -22.17
N SER A 22 -30.88 12.39 -22.40
CA SER A 22 -29.92 13.34 -21.81
C SER A 22 -30.02 13.38 -20.28
N GLN A 23 -31.24 13.42 -19.74
CA GLN A 23 -31.47 13.48 -18.29
C GLN A 23 -31.17 12.16 -17.55
N GLN A 24 -31.21 11.02 -18.24
CA GLN A 24 -30.88 9.71 -17.64
C GLN A 24 -29.37 9.44 -17.51
N ARG A 25 -28.51 10.36 -17.95
CA ARG A 25 -27.06 10.25 -17.73
C ARG A 25 -26.74 10.41 -16.24
N ARG A 26 -26.60 9.29 -15.55
CA ARG A 26 -26.06 9.27 -14.19
C ARG A 26 -24.63 9.78 -14.22
N GLU A 27 -24.32 10.81 -13.45
CA GLU A 27 -22.93 11.22 -13.29
C GLU A 27 -22.13 10.08 -12.63
N PRO A 28 -20.89 9.82 -13.10
CA PRO A 28 -20.02 8.86 -12.42
C PRO A 28 -19.76 9.33 -10.99
N LEU A 29 -19.62 8.38 -10.07
CA LEU A 29 -19.29 8.67 -8.68
C LEU A 29 -17.94 9.40 -8.63
N LYS A 30 -17.98 10.70 -8.28
CA LYS A 30 -16.80 11.53 -8.07
C LYS A 30 -16.53 11.58 -6.58
N VAL A 31 -15.45 10.94 -6.15
CA VAL A 31 -14.97 10.98 -4.77
C VAL A 31 -13.53 11.45 -4.75
N SER A 32 -13.18 12.18 -3.70
CA SER A 32 -11.82 12.57 -3.37
C SER A 32 -11.52 12.13 -1.94
N GLY A 33 -10.25 11.85 -1.68
CA GLY A 33 -9.77 11.39 -0.39
C GLY A 33 -8.26 11.26 -0.43
N PHE A 34 -7.70 10.88 0.71
CA PHE A 34 -6.28 10.63 0.86
C PHE A 34 -6.05 9.13 1.04
N ILE A 35 -4.93 8.64 0.52
CA ILE A 35 -4.43 7.30 0.82
C ILE A 35 -3.39 7.48 1.93
N GLU A 36 -3.61 6.83 3.05
CA GLU A 36 -2.69 6.84 4.19
C GLU A 36 -2.04 5.46 4.33
N ALA A 37 -0.79 5.45 4.75
CA ALA A 37 -0.03 4.26 5.07
C ALA A 37 0.83 4.53 6.31
N ASP A 38 1.06 3.50 7.11
CA ASP A 38 1.94 3.59 8.26
C ASP A 38 3.40 3.62 7.79
N ASP A 39 4.08 4.75 8.03
CA ASP A 39 5.53 4.87 7.81
C ASP A 39 6.26 4.63 9.13
N ILE A 40 7.05 3.56 9.16
CA ILE A 40 7.80 3.15 10.34
C ILE A 40 9.29 3.11 10.00
N ARG A 41 10.06 3.94 10.71
CA ARG A 41 11.53 3.95 10.61
C ARG A 41 12.10 2.88 11.54
N VAL A 42 12.50 1.75 10.96
CA VAL A 42 13.10 0.63 11.70
C VAL A 42 14.56 0.94 12.03
N GLY A 43 14.98 0.60 13.25
CA GLY A 43 16.36 0.78 13.71
C GLY A 43 16.78 -0.33 14.68
N SER A 44 18.09 -0.56 14.76
CA SER A 44 18.64 -1.51 15.73
C SER A 44 18.55 -0.97 17.16
N ARG A 45 18.28 -1.85 18.12
CA ARG A 45 18.31 -1.53 19.56
C ARG A 45 19.73 -1.27 20.08
N ILE A 46 20.74 -1.77 19.38
CA ILE A 46 22.15 -1.58 19.71
C ILE A 46 22.89 -0.96 18.53
N GLY A 47 23.92 -0.17 18.82
CA GLY A 47 24.88 0.26 17.81
C GLY A 47 25.77 -0.89 17.35
N GLY A 48 26.38 -0.74 16.18
CA GLY A 48 27.30 -1.74 15.63
C GLY A 48 27.60 -1.47 14.17
N ARG A 49 28.55 -2.22 13.61
CA ARG A 49 28.88 -2.16 12.19
C ARG A 49 27.96 -3.10 11.43
N VAL A 50 27.48 -2.68 10.26
CA VAL A 50 26.69 -3.55 9.39
C VAL A 50 27.59 -4.62 8.79
N LYS A 51 27.25 -5.89 9.02
CA LYS A 51 27.90 -7.04 8.40
C LYS A 51 27.23 -7.39 7.06
N ALA A 52 25.90 -7.41 7.03
CA ALA A 52 25.14 -7.72 5.82
C ALA A 52 23.75 -7.07 5.83
N VAL A 53 23.28 -6.68 4.66
CA VAL A 53 21.88 -6.31 4.40
C VAL A 53 21.22 -7.49 3.70
N LYS A 54 20.02 -7.89 4.13
CA LYS A 54 19.36 -9.13 3.72
C LYS A 54 18.08 -8.91 2.91
N PHE A 55 17.84 -7.67 2.48
CA PHE A 55 16.70 -7.29 1.64
C PHE A 55 17.15 -6.28 0.58
N GLU A 56 16.35 -6.12 -0.46
CA GLU A 56 16.53 -5.08 -1.47
C GLU A 56 15.48 -3.98 -1.28
N GLU A 57 15.82 -2.74 -1.64
CA GLU A 57 14.90 -1.62 -1.56
C GLU A 57 13.63 -1.88 -2.37
N GLY A 58 12.46 -1.62 -1.78
CA GLY A 58 11.15 -1.91 -2.38
C GLY A 58 10.67 -3.35 -2.24
N SER A 59 11.44 -4.24 -1.62
CA SER A 59 11.01 -5.62 -1.33
C SER A 59 9.90 -5.66 -0.29
N VAL A 60 8.96 -6.60 -0.45
CA VAL A 60 7.99 -6.94 0.59
C VAL A 60 8.66 -7.79 1.65
N VAL A 61 8.47 -7.44 2.92
CA VAL A 61 9.04 -8.14 4.08
C VAL A 61 7.94 -8.51 5.07
N ASN A 62 8.15 -9.59 5.81
CA ASN A 62 7.21 -10.11 6.79
C ASN A 62 7.73 -9.94 8.23
N PRO A 63 6.84 -9.99 9.24
CA PRO A 63 7.26 -9.99 10.64
C PRO A 63 8.21 -11.14 10.95
N GLY A 64 9.37 -10.80 11.52
CA GLY A 64 10.42 -11.76 11.87
C GLY A 64 11.53 -11.90 10.82
N ASP A 65 11.36 -11.31 9.64
CA ASP A 65 12.42 -11.32 8.63
C ASP A 65 13.64 -10.54 9.11
N VAL A 66 14.82 -11.13 8.91
CA VAL A 66 16.08 -10.48 9.22
C VAL A 66 16.38 -9.47 8.13
N LEU A 67 16.31 -8.18 8.45
CA LEU A 67 16.64 -7.10 7.50
C LEU A 67 18.14 -6.82 7.44
N LEU A 68 18.80 -6.87 8.60
CA LEU A 68 20.18 -6.44 8.79
C LEU A 68 20.88 -7.38 9.76
N GLU A 69 22.13 -7.72 9.46
CA GLU A 69 23.03 -8.41 10.37
C GLU A 69 24.11 -7.43 10.82
N LEU A 70 24.26 -7.28 12.14
CA LEU A 70 25.35 -6.50 12.74
C LEU A 70 26.56 -7.40 12.98
N ASP A 71 27.75 -6.82 12.85
CA ASP A 71 28.99 -7.47 13.25
C ASP A 71 29.00 -7.68 14.78
N PRO A 72 29.15 -8.92 15.26
CA PRO A 72 29.14 -9.20 16.68
C PRO A 72 30.42 -8.75 17.41
N PHE A 73 31.50 -8.39 16.71
CA PHE A 73 32.81 -8.09 17.34
C PHE A 73 33.22 -9.17 18.35
N ASP A 74 33.47 -8.79 19.62
CA ASP A 74 33.88 -9.66 20.71
C ASP A 74 32.70 -10.24 21.53
N LEU A 75 31.46 -9.94 21.14
CA LEU A 75 30.27 -10.38 21.89
C LEU A 75 30.13 -11.90 21.91
N LEU A 76 30.60 -12.60 20.86
CA LEU A 76 30.55 -14.05 20.80
C LEU A 76 31.51 -14.68 21.82
N GLU A 77 32.73 -14.14 21.90
CA GLU A 77 33.76 -14.58 22.84
C GLU A 77 33.33 -14.30 24.28
N GLN A 78 32.84 -13.09 24.58
CA GLN A 78 32.32 -12.74 25.91
C GLN A 78 31.18 -13.66 26.34
N HIS A 79 30.26 -13.95 25.42
CA HIS A 79 29.15 -14.85 25.70
C HIS A 79 29.61 -16.30 25.92
N GLN A 80 30.60 -16.79 25.17
CA GLN A 80 31.20 -18.12 25.43
C GLN A 80 31.89 -18.18 26.79
N GLN A 81 32.66 -17.16 27.16
CA GLN A 81 33.28 -17.06 28.48
C GLN A 81 32.23 -17.07 29.60
N ALA A 82 31.17 -16.28 29.46
CA ALA A 82 30.08 -16.24 30.44
C ALA A 82 29.40 -17.61 30.61
N ARG A 83 29.16 -18.34 29.50
CA ARG A 83 28.62 -19.71 29.58
C ARG A 83 29.56 -20.69 30.27
N ALA A 84 30.87 -20.61 30.00
CA ALA A 84 31.85 -21.47 30.66
C ALA A 84 31.91 -21.23 32.17
N VAL A 85 31.82 -19.97 32.60
CA VAL A 85 31.76 -19.61 34.03
C VAL A 85 30.50 -20.17 34.71
N LEU A 86 29.34 -20.15 34.03
CA LEU A 86 28.11 -20.75 34.57
C LEU A 86 28.24 -22.27 34.69
N ALA A 87 28.76 -22.94 33.65
CA ALA A 87 28.93 -24.39 33.65
C ALA A 87 29.94 -24.91 34.69
N GLN A 88 30.90 -24.07 35.13
CA GLN A 88 31.81 -24.40 36.23
C GLN A 88 31.17 -24.28 37.62
N ARG A 89 30.07 -23.52 37.73
CA ARG A 89 29.37 -23.27 39.00
C ARG A 89 28.21 -24.24 39.24
N GLU A 90 27.70 -24.86 38.19
CA GLU A 90 26.80 -26.01 38.23
C GLU A 90 27.56 -27.30 38.59
#